data_AF-F9WBN0-F1
#
_entry.id   AF-F9WBN0-F1
#
_cell.length_a   1.000
_cell.length_b   1.000
_cell.length_c   1.000
_cell.angle_alpha   90.00
_cell.angle_beta   90.00
_cell.angle_gamma   90.00
#
_symmetry.space_group_name_H-M   'P 1'
#
loop_
_entity.id
_entity.type
_entity.pdbx_description
1 polymer ?
#
loop_
_entity_poly.entity_id
_entity_poly.type
_entity_poly.pdbx_seq_one_letter_code
_entity_poly.pdbx_strand_id
1 'polypeptide(L)'
;MKRRRLLCDGWLLDRPLVCVTSSRGLKTLDVREYRPLGTPIEFRFYQRYANHPNRQSGVQFLTHYNTHQRFRVNKDYIDYLHWGREQGQARLPHRHQRVAFDFNDQLHPTRTAPSYGSDGEEDSCSWFASQDPTFGRHPDLSSTFDPYRRVFSHPEHWNKMFTKRRPGEGDIDLSVLPSRSLLGPLMTHSDTYGDPYFKSDNRGHVDGSVPGINAPFLGEFDRKMTQAMSRPLNKDRTLVGNDGRFSKTIMINEPETHQTLSGKIASELSIEIDKATNAVYSKLTVLQAAQSGLTDYFCGGLNFEMLGLDLQMAAVLRKRAAEILERSVGLSSTGTPAAESSPSAYGKATETLGKAEEREVNKLLRDASRYEDRVDDAIRQHASLIWRVYTAARPLMTLANGKCRGTGCGVSLFAKYCALKDSSEFIFDGPNIGLTPYGGMTQLMARPETSLKFPGLAEFVMLTGLSLFAGDVLRLGWTDLFTTIPDTSYHIKEWFDTTEHMHNDAVAWQLGHLLETCFKMKEAHSSAMERAAITPIRARWVEDAFADQPSVNSIMKTLSEIEVLPLD
;
A
#
# COMPACT_ATOMS: atom_id res chain seq x y z
N MET A 1 72.93 47.51 20.37
CA MET A 1 74.25 48.14 20.64
C MET A 1 74.27 48.66 22.07
N LYS A 2 75.28 48.24 22.87
CA LYS A 2 75.75 48.83 24.15
C LYS A 2 74.77 48.83 25.35
N ARG A 3 75.16 48.65 26.60
CA ARG A 3 76.25 47.95 27.33
C ARG A 3 75.85 48.09 28.82
N ARG A 4 76.12 47.06 29.63
CA ARG A 4 76.06 47.06 31.11
C ARG A 4 76.79 48.26 31.75
N ARG A 5 76.37 48.65 32.97
CA ARG A 5 77.14 48.68 34.25
C ARG A 5 76.59 49.78 35.19
N LEU A 6 76.06 49.38 36.34
CA LEU A 6 76.70 49.31 37.68
C LEU A 6 76.38 50.55 38.52
N LEU A 7 75.61 50.33 39.58
CA LEU A 7 75.50 51.19 40.74
C LEU A 7 76.79 51.10 41.56
N CYS A 8 77.28 52.25 42.02
CA CYS A 8 78.21 52.37 43.14
C CYS A 8 77.56 53.22 44.24
N ASP A 9 77.74 52.71 45.45
CA ASP A 9 77.62 53.24 46.82
C ASP A 9 77.31 54.74 47.05
N GLY A 10 76.47 54.98 48.07
CA GLY A 10 76.35 56.29 48.72
C GLY A 10 75.29 56.30 49.81
N TRP A 11 75.73 56.35 51.07
CA TRP A 11 74.93 56.46 52.28
C TRP A 11 74.06 57.74 52.36
N LEU A 12 72.92 57.64 53.06
CA LEU A 12 72.40 58.53 54.13
C LEU A 12 70.87 58.77 54.06
N LEU A 13 70.27 58.62 55.26
CA LEU A 13 69.08 59.30 55.79
C LEU A 13 67.67 58.88 55.34
N ASP A 14 67.04 58.15 56.26
CA ASP A 14 65.73 58.40 56.85
C ASP A 14 64.51 58.72 55.96
N ARG A 15 63.71 57.65 55.79
CA ARG A 15 62.25 57.57 55.62
C ARG A 15 61.58 58.50 54.59
N PRO A 16 61.03 57.89 53.52
CA PRO A 16 59.70 58.24 53.04
C PRO A 16 58.68 57.18 53.48
N LEU A 17 57.53 57.66 53.99
CA LEU A 17 56.28 56.91 54.04
C LEU A 17 55.95 56.39 52.64
N VAL A 18 56.35 55.17 52.33
CA VAL A 18 55.88 54.48 51.12
C VAL A 18 54.50 53.92 51.43
N CYS A 19 53.47 54.66 51.02
CA CYS A 19 52.16 54.07 50.76
C CYS A 19 52.35 53.09 49.60
N VAL A 20 52.74 51.85 49.90
CA VAL A 20 52.83 50.77 48.91
C VAL A 20 51.41 50.41 48.50
N THR A 21 50.93 50.99 47.40
CA THR A 21 49.84 50.40 46.63
C THR A 21 50.36 49.09 46.04
N SER A 22 50.34 48.02 46.84
CA SER A 22 50.67 46.67 46.36
C SER A 22 49.50 46.16 45.51
N SER A 23 49.49 46.50 44.22
CA SER A 23 48.74 45.70 43.25
C SER A 23 49.40 44.33 43.20
N ARG A 24 48.86 43.35 43.94
CA ARG A 24 49.33 41.96 43.89
C ARG A 24 49.19 41.44 42.45
N GLY A 25 50.30 41.40 41.71
CA GLY A 25 50.36 40.74 40.41
C GLY A 25 50.17 39.22 40.57
N LEU A 26 49.53 38.59 39.59
CA LEU A 26 49.47 37.14 39.50
C LEU A 26 50.89 36.57 39.38
N LYS A 27 51.18 35.51 40.14
CA LYS A 27 52.50 34.87 40.11
C LYS A 27 52.67 34.13 38.78
N THR A 28 53.80 34.33 38.11
CA THR A 28 54.06 33.82 36.75
C THR A 28 54.36 32.32 36.69
N LEU A 29 54.75 31.72 37.81
CA LEU A 29 55.02 30.29 37.92
C LEU A 29 53.97 29.64 38.83
N ASP A 30 53.55 28.44 38.47
CA ASP A 30 52.68 27.65 39.34
C ASP A 30 53.41 27.37 40.66
N VAL A 31 52.70 27.61 41.77
CA VAL A 31 53.23 27.43 43.13
C VAL A 31 53.13 25.97 43.56
N ARG A 32 52.39 25.15 42.80
CA ARG A 32 52.15 23.74 43.08
C ARG A 32 52.63 22.90 41.90
N GLU A 33 53.30 21.79 42.19
CA GLU A 33 53.57 20.75 41.18
C GLU A 33 52.34 19.84 41.06
N TYR A 34 51.25 20.36 40.47
CA TYR A 34 50.00 19.62 40.31
C TYR A 34 49.87 19.03 38.90
N ARG A 35 49.90 17.69 38.80
CA ARG A 35 49.75 16.95 37.53
C ARG A 35 48.62 15.93 37.64
N PRO A 36 47.36 16.34 37.39
CA PRO A 36 46.25 15.39 37.41
C PRO A 36 46.37 14.42 36.24
N LEU A 37 46.32 13.12 36.53
CA LEU A 37 46.34 12.06 35.51
C LEU A 37 44.94 11.77 34.95
N GLY A 38 43.89 12.30 35.58
CA GLY A 38 42.52 12.15 35.10
C GLY A 38 42.36 12.92 33.78
N THR A 39 41.97 12.21 32.72
CA THR A 39 41.68 12.80 31.42
C THR A 39 40.21 12.58 31.03
N PRO A 40 39.26 13.36 31.57
CA PRO A 40 37.84 13.25 31.24
C PRO A 40 37.59 13.38 29.74
N ILE A 41 36.66 12.58 29.21
CA ILE A 41 36.38 12.52 27.78
C ILE A 41 35.87 13.87 27.26
N GLU A 42 35.14 14.62 28.08
CA GLU A 42 34.57 15.93 27.77
C GLU A 42 35.64 17.01 27.64
N PHE A 43 36.77 16.88 28.35
CA PHE A 43 37.90 17.81 28.24
C PHE A 43 38.76 17.52 27.01
N ARG A 44 38.72 16.28 26.51
CA ARG A 44 39.46 15.86 25.30
C ARG A 44 38.65 16.10 24.02
N PHE A 45 37.39 15.66 23.99
CA PHE A 45 36.53 15.65 22.80
C PHE A 45 35.30 16.55 22.96
N TYR A 46 35.56 17.85 23.16
CA TYR A 46 34.53 18.89 23.33
C TYR A 46 33.66 19.13 22.08
N GLN A 47 34.01 18.55 20.93
CA GLN A 47 33.21 18.62 19.71
C GLN A 47 32.00 17.66 19.72
N ARG A 48 32.01 16.64 20.59
CA ARG A 48 30.95 15.62 20.68
C ARG A 48 30.18 15.68 22.00
N TYR A 49 30.82 16.18 23.05
CA TYR A 49 30.22 16.28 24.39
C TYR A 49 30.15 17.72 24.88
N ALA A 50 29.09 18.03 25.62
CA ALA A 50 28.91 19.33 26.25
C ALA A 50 28.66 19.13 27.75
N ASN A 51 29.56 19.66 28.59
CA ASN A 51 29.43 19.59 30.05
C ASN A 51 28.76 20.84 30.67
N HIS A 52 28.35 21.80 29.83
CA HIS A 52 27.67 23.01 30.29
C HIS A 52 26.21 22.68 30.67
N PRO A 53 25.69 23.09 31.85
CA PRO A 53 24.43 22.58 32.41
C PRO A 53 23.18 22.86 31.57
N ASN A 54 23.09 24.01 30.89
CA ASN A 54 21.95 24.28 30.00
C ASN A 54 22.12 23.67 28.59
N ARG A 55 23.26 23.01 28.29
CA ARG A 55 23.55 22.38 26.98
C ARG A 55 23.42 20.85 26.99
N GLN A 56 22.94 20.27 28.09
CA GLN A 56 22.85 18.82 28.28
C GLN A 56 21.89 18.12 27.31
N SER A 57 20.99 18.86 26.67
CA SER A 57 20.04 18.30 25.70
C SER A 57 20.70 17.92 24.37
N GLY A 58 21.92 18.41 24.12
CA GLY A 58 22.76 17.97 23.02
C GLY A 58 22.37 18.55 21.66
N VAL A 59 22.78 17.85 20.60
CA VAL A 59 22.59 18.25 19.20
C VAL A 59 21.74 17.19 18.52
N GLN A 60 20.46 17.50 18.31
CA GLN A 60 19.46 16.57 17.78
C GLN A 60 18.88 17.16 16.50
N PHE A 61 19.27 16.60 15.36
CA PHE A 61 18.69 16.97 14.06
C PHE A 61 17.28 16.40 13.87
N LEU A 62 17.01 15.24 14.45
CA LEU A 62 15.75 14.50 14.32
C LEU A 62 14.67 15.05 15.26
N THR A 63 14.48 16.37 15.28
CA THR A 63 13.41 17.05 16.01
C THR A 63 12.65 17.98 15.06
N HIS A 64 11.40 18.31 15.40
CA HIS A 64 10.56 19.21 14.60
C HIS A 64 10.85 20.71 14.87
N TYR A 65 11.83 21.02 15.73
CA TYR A 65 12.15 22.39 16.08
C TYR A 65 12.92 23.11 14.97
N ASN A 66 12.92 24.45 15.02
CA ASN A 66 13.61 25.30 14.05
C ASN A 66 15.15 25.24 14.13
N THR A 67 15.71 24.58 15.15
CA THR A 67 17.16 24.56 15.42
C THR A 67 17.61 23.15 15.80
N HIS A 68 18.68 22.67 15.15
CA HIS A 68 19.29 21.36 15.44
C HIS A 68 20.03 21.30 16.80
N GLN A 69 20.39 22.45 17.36
CA GLN A 69 20.96 22.58 18.70
C GLN A 69 19.82 22.67 19.73
N ARG A 70 19.48 21.53 20.33
CA ARG A 70 18.28 21.39 21.19
C ARG A 70 18.25 22.35 22.37
N PHE A 71 19.43 22.75 22.87
CA PHE A 71 19.58 23.68 23.99
C PHE A 71 19.36 25.16 23.63
N ARG A 72 19.26 25.51 22.35
CA ARG A 72 18.90 26.88 21.91
C ARG A 72 17.40 27.04 21.63
N VAL A 73 16.66 25.95 21.63
CA VAL A 73 15.21 25.95 21.42
C VAL A 73 14.54 26.64 22.61
N ASN A 74 13.76 27.67 22.32
CA ASN A 74 13.05 28.50 23.31
C ASN A 74 11.55 28.15 23.45
N LYS A 75 11.11 27.06 22.80
CA LYS A 75 9.72 26.59 22.86
C LYS A 75 9.50 25.71 24.09
N ASP A 76 10.11 24.52 24.09
CA ASP A 76 9.90 23.52 25.14
C ASP A 76 11.21 23.25 25.90
N TYR A 77 11.24 23.58 27.19
CA TYR A 77 12.24 23.24 28.16
C TYR A 77 11.92 21.89 28.78
N ILE A 78 12.88 20.98 28.68
CA ILE A 78 12.73 19.59 29.14
C ILE A 78 12.88 19.46 30.65
N ASP A 79 12.22 18.45 31.22
CA ASP A 79 12.33 18.09 32.63
C ASP A 79 13.15 16.80 32.80
N TYR A 80 14.40 16.93 33.24
CA TYR A 80 15.29 15.79 33.43
C TYR A 80 14.92 14.89 34.61
N LEU A 81 14.10 15.36 35.55
CA LEU A 81 13.74 14.60 36.74
C LEU A 81 12.49 13.74 36.50
N HIS A 82 11.51 14.29 35.79
CA HIS A 82 10.18 13.66 35.68
C HIS A 82 9.89 13.08 34.28
N TRP A 83 10.69 13.39 33.26
CA TRP A 83 10.52 12.83 31.92
C TRP A 83 11.46 11.65 31.65
N GLY A 84 11.19 10.90 30.58
CA GLY A 84 12.04 9.80 30.13
C GLY A 84 11.49 8.40 30.38
N ARG A 85 10.31 8.25 30.99
CA ARG A 85 9.77 6.92 31.32
C ARG A 85 9.60 6.01 30.09
N GLU A 86 8.97 6.51 29.03
CA GLU A 86 8.66 5.73 27.80
C GLU A 86 9.60 6.00 26.63
N GLN A 87 10.28 7.16 26.64
CA GLN A 87 11.23 7.58 25.59
C GLN A 87 12.70 7.37 25.99
N GLY A 88 12.96 6.78 27.17
CA GLY A 88 14.29 6.55 27.72
C GLY A 88 14.93 7.84 28.26
N GLN A 89 15.70 8.55 27.44
CA GLN A 89 16.38 9.75 27.91
C GLN A 89 15.44 10.97 27.83
N ALA A 90 15.36 11.78 28.89
CA ALA A 90 14.50 12.97 28.93
C ALA A 90 14.76 14.00 27.80
N ARG A 91 15.96 13.96 27.19
CA ARG A 91 16.30 14.82 26.05
C ARG A 91 15.64 14.41 24.73
N LEU A 92 15.25 13.14 24.57
CA LEU A 92 14.68 12.64 23.33
C LEU A 92 13.25 13.16 23.15
N PRO A 93 12.77 13.34 21.90
CA PRO A 93 11.40 13.75 21.65
C PRO A 93 10.40 12.75 22.21
N HIS A 94 9.22 13.23 22.58
CA HIS A 94 8.12 12.36 23.01
C HIS A 94 7.63 11.45 21.88
N ARG A 95 6.98 10.33 22.24
CA ARG A 95 6.52 9.31 21.28
C ARG A 95 5.63 9.89 20.17
N HIS A 96 4.78 10.87 20.47
CA HIS A 96 3.89 11.54 19.50
C HIS A 96 4.55 12.63 18.65
N GLN A 97 5.80 13.01 18.94
CA GLN A 97 6.51 14.11 18.25
C GLN A 97 7.73 13.67 17.45
N ARG A 98 8.08 12.38 17.49
CA ARG A 98 9.21 11.85 16.72
C ARG A 98 8.97 11.99 15.22
N VAL A 99 10.05 12.27 14.50
CA VAL A 99 10.07 12.43 13.03
C VAL A 99 10.93 11.36 12.35
N ALA A 100 11.53 10.47 13.15
CA ALA A 100 12.27 9.30 12.72
C ALA A 100 11.68 8.08 13.42
N PHE A 101 11.62 6.96 12.70
CA PHE A 101 10.95 5.74 13.13
C PHE A 101 11.90 4.56 12.99
N ASP A 102 11.92 3.71 14.01
CA ASP A 102 12.72 2.49 14.02
C ASP A 102 11.98 1.37 13.26
N PHE A 103 12.72 0.43 12.65
CA PHE A 103 12.15 -0.64 11.81
C PHE A 103 11.07 -1.50 12.50
N ASN A 104 11.25 -1.80 13.79
CA ASN A 104 10.37 -2.69 14.54
C ASN A 104 9.37 -1.96 15.45
N ASP A 105 9.43 -0.63 15.51
CA ASP A 105 8.52 0.16 16.33
C ASP A 105 7.30 0.62 15.50
N GLN A 106 6.18 0.84 16.18
CA GLN A 106 4.98 1.35 15.52
C GLN A 106 5.16 2.82 15.14
N LEU A 107 4.51 3.24 14.06
CA LEU A 107 4.51 4.63 13.60
C LEU A 107 3.46 5.46 14.37
N HIS A 108 3.23 6.70 13.96
CA HIS A 108 2.13 7.49 14.51
C HIS A 108 0.79 6.92 14.04
N PRO A 109 -0.21 6.84 14.94
CA PRO A 109 -1.55 6.42 14.53
C PRO A 109 -2.24 7.54 13.74
N THR A 110 -3.01 7.14 12.74
CA THR A 110 -3.93 8.01 12.00
C THR A 110 -5.11 8.39 12.90
N ARG A 111 -5.41 9.68 12.96
CA ARG A 111 -6.45 10.22 13.84
C ARG A 111 -7.84 9.97 13.25
N THR A 112 -8.73 9.35 14.05
CA THR A 112 -10.16 9.24 13.76
C THR A 112 -10.97 10.24 14.59
N ALA A 113 -12.21 10.52 14.16
CA ALA A 113 -13.11 11.32 14.97
C ALA A 113 -13.48 10.57 16.26
N PRO A 114 -13.61 11.27 17.40
CA PRO A 114 -14.20 10.67 18.60
C PRO A 114 -15.66 10.34 18.33
N SER A 115 -16.03 9.06 18.44
CA SER A 115 -17.42 8.63 18.44
C SER A 115 -18.07 9.11 19.75
N TYR A 116 -19.04 10.01 19.63
CA TYR A 116 -19.86 10.44 20.76
C TYR A 116 -21.16 9.65 20.69
N GLY A 117 -21.26 8.57 21.48
CA GLY A 117 -22.49 7.78 21.52
C GLY A 117 -22.36 6.30 21.90
N SER A 118 -21.47 5.89 22.78
CA SER A 118 -21.74 4.77 23.69
C SER A 118 -20.74 4.83 24.85
N ASP A 119 -21.25 4.78 26.08
CA ASP A 119 -20.44 4.38 27.21
C ASP A 119 -20.11 2.89 27.02
N GLY A 120 -18.96 2.58 26.42
CA GLY A 120 -18.33 1.27 26.55
C GLY A 120 -18.78 0.15 25.62
N GLU A 121 -19.44 0.42 24.49
CA GLU A 121 -19.62 -0.60 23.44
C GLU A 121 -18.65 -0.38 22.28
N GLU A 122 -18.01 -1.49 21.91
CA GLU A 122 -17.02 -1.66 20.86
C GLU A 122 -17.50 -1.03 19.55
N ASP A 123 -17.09 0.21 19.28
CA ASP A 123 -17.36 0.87 18.01
C ASP A 123 -16.64 0.12 16.88
N SER A 124 -17.37 -0.86 16.35
CA SER A 124 -17.09 -1.55 15.11
C SER A 124 -16.66 -0.52 14.08
N CYS A 125 -15.51 -0.79 13.44
CA CYS A 125 -15.01 0.06 12.39
C CYS A 125 -15.97 -0.07 11.20
N SER A 126 -17.00 0.78 11.14
CA SER A 126 -18.09 0.72 10.16
C SER A 126 -17.58 0.70 8.71
N TRP A 127 -16.38 1.25 8.50
CA TRP A 127 -15.68 1.31 7.22
C TRP A 127 -14.95 0.01 6.84
N PHE A 128 -14.86 -0.98 7.72
CA PHE A 128 -14.19 -2.27 7.49
C PHE A 128 -15.17 -3.41 7.17
N ALA A 129 -16.40 -3.09 6.75
CA ALA A 129 -17.40 -4.09 6.38
C ALA A 129 -16.95 -5.07 5.26
N SER A 130 -15.97 -4.69 4.45
CA SER A 130 -15.40 -5.54 3.39
C SER A 130 -14.30 -6.49 3.87
N GLN A 131 -13.79 -6.28 5.08
CA GLN A 131 -12.64 -7.00 5.64
C GLN A 131 -13.11 -8.26 6.38
N ASP A 132 -12.16 -8.98 6.98
CA ASP A 132 -12.46 -10.08 7.88
C ASP A 132 -13.44 -9.60 9.00
N PRO A 133 -14.60 -10.24 9.17
CA PRO A 133 -15.60 -9.83 10.16
C PRO A 133 -15.11 -9.95 11.60
N THR A 134 -14.07 -10.74 11.85
CA THR A 134 -13.43 -10.86 13.17
C THR A 134 -12.35 -9.81 13.41
N PHE A 135 -12.01 -9.01 12.38
CA PHE A 135 -11.02 -7.96 12.48
C PHE A 135 -11.52 -6.85 13.41
N GLY A 136 -10.87 -6.72 14.56
CA GLY A 136 -11.16 -5.67 15.53
C GLY A 136 -10.66 -4.29 15.11
N ARG A 137 -10.38 -3.44 16.10
CA ARG A 137 -9.84 -2.10 15.85
C ARG A 137 -8.42 -2.18 15.27
N HIS A 138 -8.19 -1.53 14.13
CA HIS A 138 -6.84 -1.42 13.56
C HIS A 138 -5.92 -0.67 14.55
N PRO A 139 -4.69 -1.17 14.82
CA PRO A 139 -3.81 -0.61 15.84
C PRO A 139 -3.43 0.85 15.57
N ASP A 140 -3.32 1.21 14.29
CA ASP A 140 -2.92 2.56 13.88
C ASP A 140 -4.10 3.54 13.76
N LEU A 141 -5.30 3.21 14.24
CA LEU A 141 -6.44 4.14 14.26
C LEU A 141 -6.77 4.60 15.69
N SER A 142 -6.51 5.88 15.98
CA SER A 142 -6.70 6.48 17.30
C SER A 142 -7.62 7.69 17.29
N SER A 143 -8.57 7.74 18.22
CA SER A 143 -9.51 8.88 18.36
C SER A 143 -8.91 10.06 19.12
N THR A 144 -7.89 9.81 19.95
CA THR A 144 -7.34 10.78 20.92
C THR A 144 -5.90 11.17 20.64
N PHE A 145 -5.37 10.84 19.45
CA PHE A 145 -4.02 11.23 19.06
C PHE A 145 -3.93 12.73 18.72
N ASP A 146 -2.98 13.41 19.35
CA ASP A 146 -2.68 14.82 19.10
C ASP A 146 -1.15 15.03 18.97
N PRO A 147 -0.65 15.39 17.77
CA PRO A 147 0.77 15.66 17.58
C PRO A 147 1.25 16.93 18.32
N TYR A 148 0.34 17.86 18.66
CA TYR A 148 0.65 19.13 19.32
C TYR A 148 0.43 19.10 20.84
N ARG A 149 0.15 17.92 21.40
CA ARG A 149 -0.07 17.76 22.84
C ARG A 149 1.12 18.29 23.65
N ARG A 150 0.86 19.31 24.48
CA ARG A 150 1.81 19.82 25.48
C ARG A 150 1.99 18.80 26.60
N VAL A 151 3.23 18.45 26.90
CA VAL A 151 3.58 17.56 28.02
C VAL A 151 3.99 18.41 29.20
N PHE A 152 3.47 18.10 30.39
CA PHE A 152 3.73 18.91 31.57
C PHE A 152 5.21 18.86 31.98
N SER A 153 5.89 20.01 31.89
CA SER A 153 7.27 20.23 32.34
C SER A 153 7.30 21.10 33.59
N HIS A 154 7.91 20.65 34.69
CA HIS A 154 8.05 21.49 35.90
C HIS A 154 8.82 22.80 35.68
N PRO A 155 10.00 22.84 35.02
CA PRO A 155 10.73 24.10 34.84
C PRO A 155 9.93 25.16 34.08
N GLU A 156 8.95 24.76 33.27
CA GLU A 156 8.07 25.68 32.55
C GLU A 156 6.80 26.01 33.31
N HIS A 157 6.04 24.99 33.71
CA HIS A 157 4.66 25.13 34.13
C HIS A 157 4.46 25.05 35.64
N TRP A 158 5.49 24.65 36.40
CA TRP A 158 5.51 24.79 37.85
C TRP A 158 6.86 25.33 38.29
N ASN A 159 7.08 26.61 38.01
CA ASN A 159 8.37 27.24 38.22
C ASN A 159 8.56 27.65 39.68
N LYS A 160 9.58 27.08 40.32
CA LYS A 160 9.95 27.34 41.73
C LYS A 160 11.25 28.13 41.86
N MET A 161 11.73 28.77 40.80
CA MET A 161 13.00 29.52 40.82
C MET A 161 12.96 30.74 41.74
N PHE A 162 11.83 31.46 41.79
CA PHE A 162 11.67 32.69 42.57
C PHE A 162 11.14 32.48 44.00
N THR A 163 10.97 31.22 44.42
CA THR A 163 10.44 30.87 45.74
C THR A 163 11.48 30.11 46.57
N LYS A 164 11.15 29.80 47.83
CA LYS A 164 12.01 29.00 48.72
C LYS A 164 11.78 27.50 48.53
N ARG A 165 10.98 27.10 47.53
CA ARG A 165 10.61 25.71 47.22
C ARG A 165 9.88 25.01 48.37
N ARG A 166 9.17 25.75 49.22
CA ARG A 166 8.31 25.15 50.26
C ARG A 166 7.06 24.52 49.65
N PRO A 167 6.36 23.64 50.38
CA PRO A 167 5.06 23.13 49.95
C PRO A 167 4.08 24.28 49.64
N GLY A 168 3.37 24.18 48.53
CA GLY A 168 2.43 25.21 48.05
C GLY A 168 3.05 26.40 47.31
N GLU A 169 4.39 26.53 47.27
CA GLU A 169 5.06 27.59 46.53
C GLU A 169 5.30 27.24 45.04
N GLY A 170 5.42 28.28 44.22
CA GLY A 170 5.73 28.20 42.78
C GLY A 170 4.57 28.70 41.93
N ASP A 171 4.89 29.25 40.77
CA ASP A 171 3.90 29.68 39.79
C ASP A 171 3.45 28.49 38.93
N ILE A 172 2.13 28.32 38.73
CA ILE A 172 1.55 27.16 38.05
C ILE A 172 0.64 27.59 36.90
N ASP A 173 0.97 27.14 35.69
CA ASP A 173 0.09 27.26 34.53
C ASP A 173 -0.80 26.01 34.41
N LEU A 174 -2.12 26.20 34.57
CA LEU A 174 -3.12 25.13 34.49
C LEU A 174 -3.56 24.82 33.06
N SER A 175 -3.16 25.62 32.06
CA SER A 175 -3.60 25.46 30.65
C SER A 175 -3.04 24.21 29.96
N VAL A 176 -2.07 23.53 30.57
CA VAL A 176 -1.35 22.40 29.99
C VAL A 176 -2.10 21.09 30.19
N LEU A 177 -2.66 20.88 31.39
CA LEU A 177 -3.37 19.66 31.73
C LEU A 177 -4.87 19.87 31.49
N PRO A 178 -5.57 18.93 30.83
CA PRO A 178 -7.02 19.02 30.72
C PRO A 178 -7.64 19.05 32.12
N SER A 179 -8.57 19.98 32.34
CA SER A 179 -9.21 20.16 33.66
C SER A 179 -9.92 18.87 34.06
N ARG A 180 -9.58 18.34 35.23
CA ARG A 180 -10.27 17.22 35.87
C ARG A 180 -11.36 17.67 36.84
N SER A 181 -11.56 18.99 36.96
CA SER A 181 -12.60 19.55 37.84
C SER A 181 -13.97 19.33 37.23
N LEU A 182 -14.94 18.96 38.07
CA LEU A 182 -16.35 18.82 37.71
C LEU A 182 -16.99 20.16 37.31
N LEU A 183 -16.35 21.29 37.65
CA LEU A 183 -16.88 22.63 37.36
C LEU A 183 -17.13 22.85 35.85
N GLY A 184 -16.22 22.41 34.99
CA GLY A 184 -16.35 22.57 33.53
C GLY A 184 -17.64 21.96 32.97
N PRO A 185 -17.85 20.63 33.09
CA PRO A 185 -19.05 19.99 32.58
C PRO A 185 -20.34 20.48 33.24
N LEU A 186 -20.31 20.93 34.51
CA LEU A 186 -21.49 21.53 35.14
C LEU A 186 -21.86 22.90 34.58
N MET A 187 -20.86 23.73 34.25
CA MET A 187 -21.09 25.09 33.73
C MET A 187 -21.51 25.09 32.25
N THR A 188 -21.09 24.09 31.48
CA THR A 188 -21.35 24.01 30.03
C THR A 188 -22.46 23.02 29.66
N HIS A 189 -23.23 22.52 30.64
CA HIS A 189 -24.36 21.65 30.36
C HIS A 189 -25.55 22.46 29.82
N SER A 190 -26.06 22.07 28.65
CA SER A 190 -27.22 22.68 27.99
C SER A 190 -28.16 21.59 27.49
N ASP A 191 -29.43 21.95 27.40
CA ASP A 191 -30.48 21.22 26.70
C ASP A 191 -30.23 21.06 25.19
N THR A 192 -29.48 22.00 24.59
CA THR A 192 -29.00 21.86 23.22
C THR A 192 -27.96 20.74 23.14
N TYR A 193 -28.17 19.80 22.21
CA TYR A 193 -27.19 18.76 21.93
C TYR A 193 -25.88 19.36 21.40
N GLY A 194 -24.76 18.72 21.70
CA GLY A 194 -23.43 19.23 21.36
C GLY A 194 -23.17 19.34 19.86
N ASP A 195 -21.99 19.91 19.53
CA ASP A 195 -21.50 20.11 18.16
C ASP A 195 -21.72 18.95 17.17
N PRO A 196 -21.50 17.67 17.51
CA PRO A 196 -21.71 16.57 16.55
C PRO A 196 -23.16 16.43 16.09
N TYR A 197 -24.14 16.77 16.95
CA TYR A 197 -25.54 16.77 16.57
C TYR A 197 -25.87 17.98 15.68
N PHE A 198 -25.34 19.15 16.04
CA PHE A 198 -25.61 20.40 15.32
C PHE A 198 -24.88 20.47 13.96
N LYS A 199 -23.82 19.68 13.77
CA LYS A 199 -22.97 19.68 12.56
C LYS A 199 -22.47 21.09 12.24
N SER A 200 -21.94 21.77 13.27
CA SER A 200 -21.43 23.14 13.17
C SER A 200 -20.20 23.28 12.26
N ASP A 201 -19.39 22.21 12.14
CA ASP A 201 -18.22 22.21 11.27
C ASP A 201 -18.60 22.05 9.80
N ASN A 202 -18.08 22.93 8.95
CA ASN A 202 -18.27 22.87 7.51
C ASN A 202 -17.37 21.81 6.85
N ARG A 203 -16.19 21.54 7.43
CA ARG A 203 -15.20 20.66 6.81
C ARG A 203 -15.27 19.26 7.44
N GLY A 204 -15.00 18.25 6.62
CA GLY A 204 -14.67 16.91 7.08
C GLY A 204 -13.16 16.75 7.35
N HIS A 205 -12.65 15.55 7.14
CA HIS A 205 -11.22 15.31 7.14
C HIS A 205 -10.49 16.22 6.12
N VAL A 206 -9.28 16.68 6.46
CA VAL A 206 -8.56 17.70 5.68
C VAL A 206 -8.30 17.24 4.24
N ASP A 207 -7.98 15.96 4.07
CA ASP A 207 -7.65 15.36 2.78
C ASP A 207 -8.89 14.91 1.97
N GLY A 208 -10.10 15.27 2.39
CA GLY A 208 -11.33 14.88 1.70
C GLY A 208 -11.67 13.43 2.00
N SER A 209 -11.85 12.60 0.96
CA SER A 209 -12.22 11.19 1.11
C SER A 209 -10.98 10.32 1.41
N VAL A 210 -10.98 9.69 2.58
CA VAL A 210 -9.89 8.85 3.09
C VAL A 210 -10.46 7.47 3.47
N PRO A 211 -10.04 6.41 2.77
CA PRO A 211 -10.40 5.03 3.11
C PRO A 211 -10.05 4.69 4.56
N GLY A 212 -11.00 4.12 5.29
CA GLY A 212 -10.86 3.75 6.71
C GLY A 212 -11.17 4.86 7.71
N ILE A 213 -11.42 6.11 7.27
CA ILE A 213 -11.86 7.21 8.14
C ILE A 213 -13.27 7.66 7.81
N ASN A 214 -13.55 7.96 6.53
CA ASN A 214 -14.86 8.44 6.09
C ASN A 214 -15.42 7.70 4.86
N ALA A 215 -14.60 6.87 4.23
CA ALA A 215 -14.98 5.98 3.14
C ALA A 215 -14.64 4.54 3.53
N PRO A 216 -15.36 3.54 3.00
CA PRO A 216 -15.04 2.14 3.24
C PRO A 216 -13.61 1.83 2.81
N PHE A 217 -12.93 1.00 3.59
CA PHE A 217 -11.62 0.46 3.25
C PHE A 217 -11.83 -0.86 2.51
N LEU A 218 -11.29 -0.98 1.30
CA LEU A 218 -11.33 -2.17 0.46
C LEU A 218 -9.93 -2.78 0.31
N GLY A 219 -9.85 -4.05 -0.07
CA GLY A 219 -8.58 -4.71 -0.32
C GLY A 219 -7.81 -5.02 0.96
N GLU A 220 -6.51 -4.73 0.98
CA GLU A 220 -5.57 -5.22 2.00
C GLU A 220 -4.90 -4.09 2.75
N PHE A 221 -4.60 -4.33 4.03
CA PHE A 221 -3.78 -3.44 4.84
C PHE A 221 -2.29 -3.60 4.48
N ASP A 222 -1.57 -2.47 4.36
CA ASP A 222 -0.09 -2.42 4.35
C ASP A 222 0.40 -1.71 5.61
N ARG A 223 0.82 -2.46 6.64
CA ARG A 223 1.28 -1.87 7.91
C ARG A 223 2.76 -1.51 7.90
N LYS A 224 3.52 -1.99 6.92
CA LYS A 224 4.99 -1.84 6.84
C LYS A 224 5.44 -0.76 5.87
N MET A 225 4.49 -0.03 5.27
CA MET A 225 4.73 1.00 4.25
C MET A 225 5.42 0.47 2.99
N THR A 226 5.35 -0.85 2.73
CA THR A 226 6.08 -1.46 1.60
C THR A 226 5.56 -0.97 0.26
N GLN A 227 4.25 -0.79 0.15
CA GLN A 227 3.62 -0.23 -1.05
C GLN A 227 3.73 1.29 -1.08
N ALA A 228 3.60 1.93 0.10
CA ALA A 228 3.51 3.39 0.24
C ALA A 228 4.78 4.13 -0.21
N MET A 229 5.97 3.52 -0.09
CA MET A 229 7.25 4.09 -0.53
C MET A 229 7.89 3.33 -1.70
N SER A 230 7.08 2.95 -2.67
CA SER A 230 7.55 2.32 -3.90
C SER A 230 7.91 3.33 -4.98
N ARG A 231 8.74 2.89 -5.95
CA ARG A 231 9.18 3.71 -7.07
C ARG A 231 8.36 3.37 -8.32
N PRO A 232 7.84 4.36 -9.07
CA PRO A 232 7.21 4.10 -10.37
C PRO A 232 8.22 3.50 -11.35
N LEU A 233 7.87 2.34 -11.92
CA LEU A 233 8.65 1.64 -12.93
C LEU A 233 8.33 2.15 -14.33
N ASN A 234 7.12 2.67 -14.54
CA ASN A 234 6.69 3.25 -15.80
C ASN A 234 6.42 4.76 -15.72
N LYS A 235 6.28 5.40 -16.88
CA LYS A 235 6.06 6.85 -17.00
C LYS A 235 4.69 7.27 -16.44
N ASP A 236 3.69 6.41 -16.63
CA ASP A 236 2.30 6.68 -16.25
C ASP A 236 2.05 6.41 -14.76
N ARG A 237 3.05 5.88 -14.03
CA ARG A 237 2.99 5.52 -12.60
C ARG A 237 1.92 4.48 -12.23
N THR A 238 1.43 3.73 -13.23
CA THR A 238 0.50 2.61 -13.05
C THR A 238 1.21 1.33 -12.64
N LEU A 239 2.53 1.23 -12.85
CA LEU A 239 3.36 0.15 -12.35
C LEU A 239 4.39 0.71 -11.38
N VAL A 240 4.42 0.17 -10.17
CA VAL A 240 5.36 0.58 -9.12
C VAL A 240 6.16 -0.61 -8.63
N GLY A 241 7.35 -0.36 -8.09
CA GLY A 241 8.27 -1.39 -7.68
C GLY A 241 8.96 -1.10 -6.35
N ASN A 242 9.23 -2.15 -5.59
CA ASN A 242 10.04 -2.10 -4.37
C ASN A 242 11.05 -3.25 -4.39
N ASP A 243 12.33 -2.89 -4.54
CA ASP A 243 13.42 -3.84 -4.69
C ASP A 243 14.19 -4.00 -3.37
N GLY A 244 14.36 -5.24 -2.91
CA GLY A 244 15.38 -5.60 -1.92
C GLY A 244 16.72 -5.90 -2.59
N ARG A 245 17.66 -6.47 -1.82
CA ARG A 245 18.96 -6.95 -2.29
C ARG A 245 18.80 -8.12 -3.27
N PHE A 246 17.95 -9.09 -2.92
CA PHE A 246 17.74 -10.32 -3.69
C PHE A 246 16.28 -10.59 -4.08
N SER A 247 15.37 -9.70 -3.70
CA SER A 247 13.94 -9.77 -4.01
C SER A 247 13.51 -8.56 -4.84
N LYS A 248 12.51 -8.75 -5.69
CA LYS A 248 11.89 -7.68 -6.47
C LYS A 248 10.39 -7.74 -6.31
N THR A 249 9.76 -6.64 -5.94
CA THR A 249 8.29 -6.57 -5.87
C THR A 249 7.79 -5.64 -6.96
N ILE A 250 6.98 -6.16 -7.88
CA ILE A 250 6.23 -5.40 -8.87
C ILE A 250 4.79 -5.29 -8.39
N MET A 251 4.23 -4.09 -8.44
CA MET A 251 2.87 -3.82 -8.01
C MET A 251 2.09 -3.07 -9.07
N ILE A 252 0.88 -3.56 -9.35
CA ILE A 252 -0.09 -2.91 -10.24
C ILE A 252 -0.82 -1.84 -9.44
N ASN A 253 -0.82 -0.60 -9.94
CA ASN A 253 -1.36 0.59 -9.29
C ASN A 253 -2.37 1.30 -10.21
N GLU A 254 -3.52 0.68 -10.43
CA GLU A 254 -4.69 1.26 -11.10
C GLU A 254 -5.96 1.09 -10.26
N PRO A 255 -6.04 1.75 -9.08
CA PRO A 255 -7.18 1.58 -8.18
C PRO A 255 -8.50 2.09 -8.76
N GLU A 256 -8.47 3.13 -9.61
CA GLU A 256 -9.67 3.78 -10.16
C GLU A 256 -10.48 2.87 -11.08
N THR A 257 -9.80 1.99 -11.83
CA THR A 257 -10.42 1.11 -12.83
C THR A 257 -10.47 -0.35 -12.36
N HIS A 258 -10.43 -0.58 -11.05
CA HIS A 258 -10.38 -1.92 -10.44
C HIS A 258 -9.24 -2.79 -10.98
N GLN A 259 -8.05 -2.19 -11.14
CA GLN A 259 -6.84 -2.86 -11.66
C GLN A 259 -7.04 -3.48 -13.06
N THR A 260 -7.87 -2.87 -13.91
CA THR A 260 -8.01 -3.31 -15.30
C THR A 260 -6.88 -2.75 -16.15
N LEU A 261 -6.14 -3.63 -16.82
CA LEU A 261 -4.97 -3.27 -17.58
C LEU A 261 -5.37 -2.82 -19.00
N SER A 262 -4.89 -1.67 -19.43
CA SER A 262 -4.93 -1.30 -20.85
C SER A 262 -3.93 -2.13 -21.66
N GLY A 263 -4.10 -2.20 -22.99
CA GLY A 263 -3.13 -2.90 -23.86
C GLY A 263 -1.69 -2.40 -23.69
N LYS A 264 -1.52 -1.08 -23.55
CA LYS A 264 -0.22 -0.46 -23.26
C LYS A 264 0.36 -0.93 -21.93
N ILE A 265 -0.43 -0.91 -20.86
CA ILE A 265 0.04 -1.27 -19.52
C ILE A 265 0.33 -2.78 -19.44
N ALA A 266 -0.46 -3.62 -20.08
CA ALA A 266 -0.17 -5.05 -20.18
C ALA A 266 1.16 -5.31 -20.90
N SER A 267 1.44 -4.58 -21.99
CA SER A 267 2.73 -4.66 -22.70
C SER A 267 3.90 -4.18 -21.81
N GLU A 268 3.74 -3.08 -21.08
CA GLU A 268 4.76 -2.55 -20.16
C GLU A 268 5.00 -3.50 -18.97
N LEU A 269 3.94 -4.09 -18.43
CA LEU A 269 4.03 -5.07 -17.36
C LEU A 269 4.77 -6.32 -17.82
N SER A 270 4.56 -6.76 -19.07
CA SER A 270 5.31 -7.89 -19.64
C SER A 270 6.81 -7.60 -19.69
N ILE A 271 7.20 -6.36 -20.01
CA ILE A 271 8.60 -5.92 -20.06
C ILE A 271 9.19 -5.87 -18.65
N GLU A 272 8.50 -5.29 -17.68
CA GLU A 272 9.01 -5.17 -16.31
C GLU A 272 9.08 -6.54 -15.60
N ILE A 273 8.13 -7.45 -15.86
CA ILE A 273 8.22 -8.84 -15.37
C ILE A 273 9.45 -9.54 -15.96
N ASP A 274 9.67 -9.44 -17.28
CA ASP A 274 10.81 -10.09 -17.93
C ASP A 274 12.14 -9.52 -17.42
N LYS A 275 12.22 -8.20 -17.27
CA LYS A 275 13.39 -7.49 -16.76
C LYS A 275 13.68 -7.82 -15.30
N ALA A 276 12.66 -7.92 -14.45
CA ALA A 276 12.82 -8.27 -13.05
C ALA A 276 13.19 -9.75 -12.87
N THR A 277 12.56 -10.65 -13.63
CA THR A 277 12.82 -12.09 -13.56
C THR A 277 14.16 -12.45 -14.19
N ASN A 278 14.63 -11.76 -15.24
CA ASN A 278 15.98 -11.97 -15.78
C ASN A 278 17.09 -11.23 -15.01
N ALA A 279 16.75 -10.45 -13.97
CA ALA A 279 17.75 -9.73 -13.20
C ALA A 279 18.71 -10.67 -12.45
N VAL A 280 20.01 -10.33 -12.47
CA VAL A 280 21.10 -11.18 -11.96
C VAL A 280 20.91 -11.60 -10.51
N TYR A 281 20.53 -10.67 -9.64
CA TYR A 281 20.37 -10.89 -8.21
C TYR A 281 18.95 -11.28 -7.79
N SER A 282 17.98 -11.35 -8.71
CA SER A 282 16.62 -11.76 -8.35
C SER A 282 16.60 -13.25 -8.00
N LYS A 283 16.34 -13.56 -6.73
CA LYS A 283 16.03 -14.92 -6.25
C LYS A 283 14.54 -15.20 -6.35
N LEU A 284 13.73 -14.19 -6.03
CA LEU A 284 12.27 -14.22 -6.15
C LEU A 284 11.78 -12.85 -6.62
N THR A 285 10.99 -12.87 -7.69
CA THR A 285 10.19 -11.71 -8.11
C THR A 285 8.77 -11.92 -7.61
N VAL A 286 8.18 -10.92 -6.96
CA VAL A 286 6.84 -10.95 -6.40
C VAL A 286 5.95 -9.99 -7.21
N LEU A 287 4.84 -10.47 -7.73
CA LEU A 287 3.79 -9.65 -8.35
C LEU A 287 2.60 -9.57 -7.39
N GLN A 288 2.16 -8.36 -7.05
CA GLN A 288 0.97 -8.12 -6.22
C GLN A 288 0.19 -6.90 -6.73
N ALA A 289 -1.01 -6.64 -6.20
CA ALA A 289 -1.68 -5.36 -6.43
C ALA A 289 -1.31 -4.34 -5.33
N ALA A 290 -0.97 -3.13 -5.74
CA ALA A 290 -0.91 -1.97 -4.86
C ALA A 290 -2.31 -1.36 -4.79
N GLN A 291 -2.93 -1.48 -3.62
CA GLN A 291 -4.28 -0.97 -3.38
C GLN A 291 -4.28 -0.11 -2.12
N SER A 292 -4.67 1.15 -2.28
CA SER A 292 -4.66 2.17 -1.23
C SER A 292 -5.93 2.19 -0.38
N GLY A 293 -6.64 1.06 -0.28
CA GLY A 293 -7.95 0.99 0.35
C GLY A 293 -9.14 1.28 -0.58
N LEU A 294 -8.90 1.56 -1.87
CA LEU A 294 -9.92 1.98 -2.85
C LEU A 294 -10.49 0.83 -3.68
N THR A 295 -9.76 -0.28 -3.79
CA THR A 295 -10.15 -1.43 -4.59
C THR A 295 -9.78 -2.70 -3.85
N ASP A 296 -10.50 -3.77 -4.14
CA ASP A 296 -10.28 -5.14 -3.65
C ASP A 296 -9.87 -6.10 -4.78
N TYR A 297 -9.57 -5.57 -5.97
CA TYR A 297 -9.09 -6.36 -7.10
C TYR A 297 -7.57 -6.50 -7.07
N PHE A 298 -7.09 -7.72 -7.29
CA PHE A 298 -5.71 -7.98 -7.67
C PHE A 298 -5.47 -7.55 -9.13
N CYS A 299 -6.33 -8.01 -10.04
CA CYS A 299 -6.25 -7.67 -11.47
C CYS A 299 -7.62 -7.85 -12.12
N GLY A 300 -8.18 -6.76 -12.66
CA GLY A 300 -9.48 -6.74 -13.33
C GLY A 300 -9.45 -7.31 -14.75
N GLY A 301 -8.27 -7.62 -15.29
CA GLY A 301 -8.10 -8.12 -16.65
C GLY A 301 -8.16 -7.02 -17.70
N LEU A 302 -8.74 -7.29 -18.87
CA LEU A 302 -8.91 -6.25 -19.91
C LEU A 302 -9.90 -5.19 -19.47
N ASN A 303 -9.60 -3.93 -19.76
CA ASN A 303 -10.57 -2.85 -19.58
C ASN A 303 -11.67 -2.92 -20.67
N PHE A 304 -12.80 -3.53 -20.32
CA PHE A 304 -13.95 -3.67 -21.21
C PHE A 304 -14.62 -2.34 -21.58
N GLU A 305 -14.50 -1.31 -20.75
CA GLU A 305 -15.02 0.03 -21.09
C GLU A 305 -14.27 0.60 -22.29
N MET A 306 -12.94 0.55 -22.27
CA MET A 306 -12.10 1.01 -23.38
C MET A 306 -12.32 0.17 -24.65
N LEU A 307 -12.40 -1.15 -24.51
CA LEU A 307 -12.68 -2.06 -25.63
C LEU A 307 -14.04 -1.78 -26.26
N GLY A 308 -15.08 -1.63 -25.44
CA GLY A 308 -16.43 -1.33 -25.89
C GLY A 308 -16.50 -0.01 -26.64
N LEU A 309 -15.81 1.03 -26.14
CA LEU A 309 -15.72 2.32 -26.80
C LEU A 309 -15.03 2.21 -28.18
N ASP A 310 -13.86 1.58 -28.26
CA ASP A 310 -13.11 1.45 -29.51
C ASP A 310 -13.91 0.64 -30.55
N LEU A 311 -14.56 -0.46 -30.16
CA LEU A 311 -15.42 -1.25 -31.04
C LEU A 311 -16.68 -0.48 -31.50
N GLN A 312 -17.31 0.28 -30.60
CA GLN A 312 -18.46 1.09 -30.94
C GLN A 312 -18.08 2.20 -31.95
N MET A 313 -16.92 2.84 -31.76
CA MET A 313 -16.42 3.85 -32.69
C MET A 313 -16.11 3.25 -34.06
N ALA A 314 -15.49 2.06 -34.12
CA ALA A 314 -15.29 1.34 -35.37
C ALA A 314 -16.63 1.07 -36.09
N ALA A 315 -17.64 0.56 -35.36
CA ALA A 315 -18.96 0.30 -35.91
C ALA A 315 -19.65 1.56 -36.44
N VAL A 316 -19.57 2.68 -35.73
CA VAL A 316 -20.12 3.98 -36.18
C VAL A 316 -19.44 4.46 -37.45
N LEU A 317 -18.11 4.34 -37.55
CA LEU A 317 -17.36 4.73 -38.74
C LEU A 317 -17.70 3.83 -39.94
N ARG A 318 -17.84 2.52 -39.73
CA ARG A 318 -18.27 1.58 -40.78
C ARG A 318 -19.69 1.85 -41.25
N LYS A 319 -20.63 2.17 -40.34
CA LYS A 319 -22.00 2.57 -40.70
C LYS A 319 -22.02 3.83 -41.56
N ARG A 320 -21.26 4.86 -41.18
CA ARG A 320 -21.13 6.09 -41.99
C ARG A 320 -20.51 5.82 -43.37
N ALA A 321 -19.50 4.95 -43.43
CA ALA A 321 -18.91 4.54 -44.71
C ALA A 321 -19.92 3.79 -45.58
N ALA A 322 -20.72 2.89 -44.99
CA ALA A 322 -21.79 2.16 -45.68
C ALA A 322 -22.89 3.10 -46.18
N GLU A 323 -23.32 4.08 -45.39
CA GLU A 323 -24.32 5.09 -45.80
C GLU A 323 -23.85 5.92 -47.01
N ILE A 324 -22.57 6.27 -47.08
CA ILE A 324 -22.00 7.00 -48.23
C ILE A 324 -21.93 6.09 -49.46
N LEU A 325 -21.52 4.84 -49.28
CA LEU A 325 -21.50 3.84 -50.35
C LEU A 325 -22.91 3.59 -50.90
N GLU A 326 -23.91 3.38 -50.05
CA GLU A 326 -25.31 3.19 -50.45
C GLU A 326 -25.88 4.45 -51.14
N ARG A 327 -25.54 5.65 -50.65
CA ARG A 327 -25.94 6.92 -51.28
C ARG A 327 -25.36 7.08 -52.68
N SER A 328 -24.12 6.65 -52.89
CA SER A 328 -23.43 6.76 -54.18
C SER A 328 -23.91 5.72 -55.22
N VAL A 329 -24.33 4.54 -54.77
CA VAL A 329 -24.81 3.45 -55.65
C VAL A 329 -26.25 3.70 -56.14
N GLY A 330 -27.02 4.56 -55.45
CA GLY A 330 -28.29 5.09 -55.93
C GLY A 330 -29.31 4.03 -56.36
N LEU A 331 -30.12 3.52 -55.43
CA LEU A 331 -31.42 2.94 -55.80
C LEU A 331 -32.55 3.33 -54.85
N SER A 332 -33.51 4.03 -55.46
CA SER A 332 -34.94 3.97 -55.16
C SER A 332 -35.43 2.52 -54.94
N SER A 333 -36.43 2.38 -54.08
CA SER A 333 -37.29 1.21 -53.80
C SER A 333 -36.88 0.25 -52.66
N THR A 334 -37.63 0.37 -51.56
CA THR A 334 -38.23 -0.69 -50.73
C THR A 334 -37.52 -2.06 -50.64
N GLY A 335 -36.97 -2.38 -49.46
CA GLY A 335 -36.86 -3.76 -48.98
C GLY A 335 -35.65 -4.07 -48.10
N THR A 336 -35.88 -4.14 -46.79
CA THR A 336 -35.15 -4.90 -45.73
C THR A 336 -33.62 -4.73 -45.57
N PRO A 337 -33.13 -4.44 -44.35
CA PRO A 337 -31.69 -4.37 -44.07
C PRO A 337 -31.10 -5.79 -43.99
N ALA A 338 -30.20 -6.13 -44.90
CA ALA A 338 -29.44 -7.38 -44.85
C ALA A 338 -28.19 -7.19 -43.97
N ALA A 339 -28.20 -7.89 -42.83
CA ALA A 339 -27.02 -8.09 -42.00
C ALA A 339 -25.94 -8.86 -42.77
N GLU A 340 -24.69 -8.54 -42.46
CA GLU A 340 -23.46 -9.25 -42.85
C GLU A 340 -23.04 -9.16 -44.33
N SER A 341 -22.24 -8.14 -44.65
CA SER A 341 -21.44 -8.12 -45.88
C SER A 341 -19.94 -8.23 -45.58
N SER A 342 -19.34 -9.28 -46.14
CA SER A 342 -17.92 -9.63 -46.02
C SER A 342 -17.01 -8.56 -46.65
N PRO A 343 -15.74 -8.42 -46.20
CA PRO A 343 -14.80 -7.38 -46.67
C PRO A 343 -14.46 -7.43 -48.17
N SER A 344 -14.73 -8.56 -48.85
CA SER A 344 -14.54 -8.76 -50.29
C SER A 344 -15.55 -7.99 -51.17
N ALA A 345 -16.75 -7.67 -50.65
CA ALA A 345 -17.79 -6.96 -51.40
C ALA A 345 -17.51 -5.46 -51.56
N TYR A 346 -16.75 -4.85 -50.64
CA TYR A 346 -16.44 -3.42 -50.64
C TYR A 346 -15.47 -3.02 -51.77
N GLY A 347 -14.58 -3.92 -52.21
CA GLY A 347 -13.58 -3.61 -53.24
C GLY A 347 -14.15 -3.35 -54.63
N LYS A 348 -15.34 -3.88 -54.95
CA LYS A 348 -16.04 -3.60 -56.22
C LYS A 348 -16.95 -2.38 -56.16
N ALA A 349 -17.44 -1.97 -54.99
CA ALA A 349 -18.31 -0.79 -54.82
C ALA A 349 -17.52 0.53 -54.80
N THR A 350 -16.21 0.48 -54.52
CA THR A 350 -15.34 1.66 -54.53
C THR A 350 -14.99 2.17 -55.92
N GLU A 351 -15.12 1.34 -56.97
CA GLU A 351 -14.80 1.74 -58.36
C GLU A 351 -15.87 2.65 -59.00
N THR A 352 -17.08 2.71 -58.44
CA THR A 352 -18.21 3.54 -58.93
C THR A 352 -18.34 4.89 -58.23
N LEU A 353 -17.46 5.21 -57.28
CA LEU A 353 -17.48 6.44 -56.48
C LEU A 353 -16.82 7.63 -57.18
N GLY A 354 -17.29 8.84 -56.89
CA GLY A 354 -16.51 10.04 -57.18
C GLY A 354 -15.23 10.08 -56.31
N LYS A 355 -14.10 10.57 -56.85
CA LYS A 355 -12.81 10.66 -56.12
C LYS A 355 -12.88 11.31 -54.73
N ALA A 356 -13.84 12.22 -54.51
CA ALA A 356 -14.06 12.86 -53.22
C ALA A 356 -14.70 11.90 -52.19
N GLU A 357 -15.73 11.16 -52.61
CA GLU A 357 -16.43 10.18 -51.78
C GLU A 357 -15.56 8.96 -51.52
N GLU A 358 -14.80 8.50 -52.53
CA GLU A 358 -13.80 7.44 -52.38
C GLU A 358 -12.75 7.80 -51.32
N ARG A 359 -12.27 9.05 -51.31
CA ARG A 359 -11.32 9.54 -50.29
C ARG A 359 -11.93 9.55 -48.89
N GLU A 360 -13.20 9.94 -48.76
CA GLU A 360 -13.90 9.99 -47.48
C GLU A 360 -14.21 8.60 -46.94
N VAL A 361 -14.72 7.69 -47.78
CA VAL A 361 -14.98 6.29 -47.43
C VAL A 361 -13.68 5.59 -47.02
N ASN A 362 -12.61 5.74 -47.80
CA ASN A 362 -11.30 5.16 -47.45
C ASN A 362 -10.74 5.73 -46.13
N LYS A 363 -10.98 7.01 -45.85
CA LYS A 363 -10.60 7.61 -44.56
C LYS A 363 -11.40 6.97 -43.41
N LEU A 364 -12.72 6.86 -43.54
CA LEU A 364 -13.59 6.27 -42.52
C LEU A 364 -13.27 4.80 -42.27
N LEU A 365 -13.08 4.01 -43.32
CA LEU A 365 -12.73 2.59 -43.21
C LEU A 365 -11.34 2.39 -42.60
N ARG A 366 -10.36 3.22 -42.96
CA ARG A 366 -9.02 3.18 -42.35
C ARG A 366 -9.04 3.58 -40.88
N ASP A 367 -9.83 4.59 -40.53
CA ASP A 367 -9.95 5.00 -39.13
C ASP A 367 -10.72 3.94 -38.32
N ALA A 368 -11.73 3.28 -38.90
CA ALA A 368 -12.42 2.14 -38.29
C ALA A 368 -11.47 0.96 -38.05
N SER A 369 -10.65 0.60 -39.05
CA SER A 369 -9.69 -0.49 -38.91
C SER A 369 -8.66 -0.19 -37.81
N ARG A 370 -8.23 1.07 -37.65
CA ARG A 370 -7.32 1.46 -36.56
C ARG A 370 -7.92 1.26 -35.17
N TYR A 371 -9.22 1.45 -35.00
CA TYR A 371 -9.89 1.15 -33.72
C TYR A 371 -9.97 -0.36 -33.48
N GLU A 372 -10.27 -1.15 -34.51
CA GLU A 372 -10.26 -2.62 -34.44
C GLU A 372 -8.84 -3.16 -34.15
N ASP A 373 -7.80 -2.58 -34.77
CA ASP A 373 -6.40 -2.94 -34.56
C ASP A 373 -5.96 -2.67 -33.10
N ARG A 374 -6.46 -1.61 -32.47
CA ARG A 374 -6.19 -1.32 -31.05
C ARG A 374 -6.82 -2.35 -30.11
N VAL A 375 -8.02 -2.83 -30.45
CA VAL A 375 -8.71 -3.89 -29.71
C VAL A 375 -7.97 -5.21 -29.86
N ASP A 376 -7.58 -5.57 -31.09
CA ASP A 376 -6.77 -6.74 -31.39
C ASP A 376 -5.41 -6.69 -30.65
N ASP A 377 -4.73 -5.54 -30.67
CA ASP A 377 -3.50 -5.33 -29.91
C ASP A 377 -3.72 -5.53 -28.41
N ALA A 378 -4.76 -4.93 -27.81
CA ALA A 378 -5.05 -5.11 -26.39
C ALA A 378 -5.23 -6.59 -26.00
N ILE A 379 -5.93 -7.38 -26.82
CA ILE A 379 -6.12 -8.82 -26.61
C ILE A 379 -4.79 -9.56 -26.73
N ARG A 380 -3.98 -9.26 -27.76
CA ARG A 380 -2.66 -9.88 -27.96
C ARG A 380 -1.69 -9.55 -26.83
N GLN A 381 -1.65 -8.31 -26.36
CA GLN A 381 -0.78 -7.91 -25.26
C GLN A 381 -1.13 -8.65 -23.96
N HIS A 382 -2.42 -8.87 -23.68
CA HIS A 382 -2.84 -9.66 -22.52
C HIS A 382 -2.47 -11.14 -22.63
N ALA A 383 -2.66 -11.75 -23.81
CA ALA A 383 -2.22 -13.12 -24.04
C ALA A 383 -0.70 -13.27 -23.87
N SER A 384 0.05 -12.32 -24.43
CA SER A 384 1.52 -12.26 -24.33
C SER A 384 1.98 -12.05 -22.89
N LEU A 385 1.28 -11.23 -22.12
CA LEU A 385 1.55 -11.02 -20.69
C LEU A 385 1.36 -12.32 -19.90
N ILE A 386 0.26 -13.05 -20.11
CA ILE A 386 0.02 -14.35 -19.45
C ILE A 386 1.14 -15.33 -19.82
N TRP A 387 1.52 -15.37 -21.10
CA TRP A 387 2.62 -16.21 -21.55
C TRP A 387 3.96 -15.83 -20.91
N ARG A 388 4.21 -14.53 -20.70
CA ARG A 388 5.42 -14.04 -20.04
C ARG A 388 5.48 -14.46 -18.56
N VAL A 389 4.34 -14.38 -17.86
CA VAL A 389 4.21 -14.88 -16.48
C VAL A 389 4.51 -16.39 -16.44
N TYR A 390 3.91 -17.15 -17.36
CA TYR A 390 4.09 -18.60 -17.44
C TYR A 390 5.54 -19.02 -17.74
N THR A 391 6.21 -18.28 -18.64
CA THR A 391 7.57 -18.59 -19.11
C THR A 391 8.70 -17.88 -18.36
N ALA A 392 8.39 -17.23 -17.23
CA ALA A 392 9.38 -16.51 -16.43
C ALA A 392 10.63 -17.37 -16.13
N ALA A 393 11.81 -16.80 -16.42
CA ALA A 393 13.09 -17.51 -16.38
C ALA A 393 13.52 -17.86 -14.95
N ARG A 394 13.34 -16.92 -14.02
CA ARG A 394 13.55 -17.11 -12.57
C ARG A 394 12.22 -17.20 -11.83
N PRO A 395 12.22 -17.66 -10.56
CA PRO A 395 11.02 -17.73 -9.74
C PRO A 395 10.23 -16.40 -9.74
N LEU A 396 9.05 -16.44 -10.35
CA LEU A 396 8.01 -15.43 -10.24
C LEU A 396 6.93 -15.98 -9.33
N MET A 397 6.69 -15.26 -8.23
CA MET A 397 5.59 -15.51 -7.32
C MET A 397 4.52 -14.46 -7.50
N THR A 398 3.30 -14.88 -7.78
CA THR A 398 2.15 -13.96 -7.79
C THR A 398 1.41 -14.09 -6.46
N LEU A 399 1.35 -13.01 -5.69
CA LEU A 399 0.56 -12.93 -4.46
C LEU A 399 -0.82 -12.36 -4.81
N ALA A 400 -1.81 -13.26 -4.94
CA ALA A 400 -3.19 -12.87 -5.22
C ALA A 400 -3.84 -12.31 -3.95
N ASN A 401 -3.91 -10.98 -3.87
CA ASN A 401 -4.37 -10.23 -2.69
C ASN A 401 -5.72 -9.52 -2.94
N GLY A 402 -6.62 -10.19 -3.66
CA GLY A 402 -7.92 -9.68 -4.04
C GLY A 402 -8.55 -10.44 -5.22
N LYS A 403 -9.59 -9.83 -5.80
CA LYS A 403 -10.34 -10.36 -6.95
C LYS A 403 -9.56 -10.33 -8.24
N CYS A 404 -9.68 -11.41 -9.00
CA CYS A 404 -9.14 -11.57 -10.33
C CYS A 404 -10.30 -11.78 -11.30
N ARG A 405 -10.31 -11.06 -12.42
CA ARG A 405 -11.33 -11.26 -13.47
C ARG A 405 -10.67 -11.62 -14.80
N GLY A 406 -11.23 -12.62 -15.50
CA GLY A 406 -10.80 -12.99 -16.85
C GLY A 406 -9.27 -13.20 -16.97
N THR A 407 -8.58 -12.31 -17.69
CA THR A 407 -7.12 -12.37 -17.85
C THR A 407 -6.35 -12.14 -16.56
N GLY A 408 -6.92 -11.45 -15.57
CA GLY A 408 -6.35 -11.34 -14.24
C GLY A 408 -6.18 -12.70 -13.58
N CYS A 409 -7.14 -13.62 -13.76
CA CYS A 409 -7.04 -14.99 -13.27
C CYS A 409 -5.86 -15.73 -13.93
N GLY A 410 -5.62 -15.47 -15.21
CA GLY A 410 -4.47 -16.02 -15.93
C GLY A 410 -3.13 -15.47 -15.41
N VAL A 411 -3.05 -14.16 -15.22
CA VAL A 411 -1.85 -13.49 -14.68
C VAL A 411 -1.48 -14.00 -13.28
N SER A 412 -2.46 -14.34 -12.46
CA SER A 412 -2.21 -14.95 -11.15
C SER A 412 -1.87 -16.43 -11.22
N LEU A 413 -2.74 -17.25 -11.81
CA LEU A 413 -2.70 -18.72 -11.67
C LEU A 413 -1.61 -19.39 -12.52
N PHE A 414 -1.15 -18.75 -13.60
CA PHE A 414 -0.11 -19.34 -14.47
C PHE A 414 1.32 -19.07 -14.00
N ALA A 415 1.51 -18.28 -12.94
CA ALA A 415 2.83 -18.17 -12.31
C ALA A 415 3.21 -19.50 -11.65
N LYS A 416 4.48 -19.89 -11.76
CA LYS A 416 5.00 -21.14 -11.15
C LYS A 416 4.74 -21.19 -9.63
N TYR A 417 4.80 -20.05 -8.97
CA TYR A 417 4.47 -19.90 -7.57
C TYR A 417 3.27 -18.95 -7.42
N CYS A 418 2.05 -19.45 -7.53
CA CYS A 418 0.85 -18.65 -7.27
C CYS A 418 0.46 -18.77 -5.79
N ALA A 419 0.67 -17.74 -4.99
CA ALA A 419 0.28 -17.77 -3.58
C ALA A 419 -1.05 -17.05 -3.37
N LEU A 420 -1.94 -17.72 -2.62
CA LEU A 420 -3.28 -17.25 -2.32
C LEU A 420 -3.35 -16.68 -0.92
N LYS A 421 -4.07 -15.57 -0.77
CA LYS A 421 -4.59 -15.11 0.52
C LYS A 421 -6.06 -15.50 0.66
N ASP A 422 -6.63 -15.35 1.85
CA ASP A 422 -8.06 -15.57 2.06
C ASP A 422 -8.94 -14.61 1.22
N SER A 423 -8.43 -13.41 0.95
CA SER A 423 -9.03 -12.42 0.06
C SER A 423 -8.96 -12.77 -1.44
N SER A 424 -8.22 -13.82 -1.81
CA SER A 424 -8.09 -14.20 -3.21
C SER A 424 -9.39 -14.78 -3.77
N GLU A 425 -9.76 -14.27 -4.94
CA GLU A 425 -11.04 -14.57 -5.58
C GLU A 425 -10.86 -14.59 -7.10
N PHE A 426 -11.49 -15.56 -7.78
CA PHE A 426 -11.33 -15.80 -9.22
C PHE A 426 -12.68 -15.81 -9.91
N ILE A 427 -12.94 -14.78 -10.71
CA ILE A 427 -14.18 -14.57 -11.44
C ILE A 427 -13.89 -14.86 -12.91
N PHE A 428 -14.37 -16.01 -13.40
CA PHE A 428 -14.20 -16.42 -14.79
C PHE A 428 -15.51 -16.27 -15.57
N ASP A 429 -16.04 -15.05 -15.52
CA ASP A 429 -17.27 -14.63 -16.21
C ASP A 429 -16.99 -14.12 -17.63
N GLY A 430 -18.02 -13.56 -18.27
CA GLY A 430 -18.00 -13.15 -19.67
C GLY A 430 -19.38 -13.28 -20.32
N PRO A 431 -20.07 -14.43 -20.22
CA PRO A 431 -21.37 -14.60 -20.85
C PRO A 431 -22.43 -13.64 -20.32
N ASN A 432 -22.31 -13.22 -19.06
CA ASN A 432 -23.12 -12.16 -18.45
C ASN A 432 -23.07 -10.82 -19.20
N ILE A 433 -21.95 -10.52 -19.88
CA ILE A 433 -21.78 -9.32 -20.72
C ILE A 433 -21.85 -9.64 -22.22
N GLY A 434 -22.28 -10.86 -22.59
CA GLY A 434 -22.41 -11.30 -23.98
C GLY A 434 -21.08 -11.65 -24.65
N LEU A 435 -20.04 -11.94 -23.88
CA LEU A 435 -18.72 -12.33 -24.39
C LEU A 435 -18.34 -13.74 -23.92
N THR A 436 -17.45 -14.40 -24.65
CA THR A 436 -16.83 -15.64 -24.15
C THR A 436 -15.77 -15.32 -23.09
N PRO A 437 -15.59 -16.17 -22.08
CA PRO A 437 -14.56 -15.95 -21.06
C PRO A 437 -13.16 -15.99 -21.70
N TYR A 438 -12.24 -15.17 -21.17
CA TYR A 438 -10.89 -15.01 -21.69
C TYR A 438 -9.85 -15.01 -20.55
N GLY A 439 -8.62 -15.46 -20.81
CA GLY A 439 -7.55 -15.50 -19.79
C GLY A 439 -6.90 -16.87 -19.56
N GLY A 440 -7.23 -17.89 -20.36
CA GLY A 440 -6.56 -19.20 -20.33
C GLY A 440 -7.00 -20.14 -19.21
N MET A 441 -7.73 -19.66 -18.19
CA MET A 441 -8.27 -20.48 -17.10
C MET A 441 -9.22 -21.59 -17.58
N THR A 442 -9.77 -21.50 -18.80
CA THR A 442 -10.45 -22.61 -19.50
C THR A 442 -9.60 -23.88 -19.53
N GLN A 443 -8.28 -23.77 -19.71
CA GLN A 443 -7.38 -24.92 -19.67
C GLN A 443 -7.37 -25.59 -18.29
N LEU A 444 -7.36 -24.81 -17.21
CA LEU A 444 -7.39 -25.32 -15.84
C LEU A 444 -8.72 -26.00 -15.52
N MET A 445 -9.82 -25.46 -16.05
CA MET A 445 -11.16 -26.05 -15.93
C MET A 445 -11.30 -27.36 -16.71
N ALA A 446 -10.69 -27.45 -17.89
CA ALA A 446 -10.74 -28.63 -18.75
C ALA A 446 -9.68 -29.70 -18.40
N ARG A 447 -8.94 -29.55 -17.29
CA ARG A 447 -8.00 -30.58 -16.84
C ARG A 447 -8.78 -31.84 -16.43
N PRO A 448 -8.25 -33.05 -16.71
CA PRO A 448 -8.86 -34.30 -16.26
C PRO A 448 -8.95 -34.38 -14.73
N GLU A 449 -8.05 -33.70 -14.01
CA GLU A 449 -8.11 -33.57 -12.56
C GLU A 449 -9.38 -32.83 -12.09
N THR A 450 -9.77 -31.76 -12.78
CA THR A 450 -10.99 -31.00 -12.45
C THR A 450 -12.22 -31.86 -12.69
N SER A 451 -12.31 -32.55 -13.83
CA SER A 451 -13.44 -33.44 -14.11
C SER A 451 -13.53 -34.63 -13.15
N LEU A 452 -12.40 -35.10 -12.61
CA LEU A 452 -12.38 -36.18 -11.61
C LEU A 452 -12.81 -35.70 -10.23
N LYS A 453 -12.37 -34.51 -9.80
CA LYS A 453 -12.67 -33.98 -8.46
C LYS A 453 -14.06 -33.36 -8.38
N PHE A 454 -14.44 -32.60 -9.40
CA PHE A 454 -15.69 -31.83 -9.46
C PHE A 454 -16.29 -31.90 -10.88
N PRO A 455 -16.90 -33.02 -11.26
CA PRO A 455 -17.60 -33.15 -12.54
C PRO A 455 -18.70 -32.10 -12.68
N GLY A 456 -18.81 -31.45 -13.84
CA GLY A 456 -19.78 -30.37 -14.10
C GLY A 456 -19.37 -28.96 -13.62
N LEU A 457 -18.27 -28.83 -12.86
CA LEU A 457 -17.83 -27.52 -12.35
C LEU A 457 -17.34 -26.58 -13.45
N ALA A 458 -16.73 -27.12 -14.52
CA ALA A 458 -16.22 -26.34 -15.63
C ALA A 458 -17.36 -25.59 -16.33
N GLU A 459 -18.42 -26.31 -16.67
CA GLU A 459 -19.65 -25.78 -17.27
C GLU A 459 -20.31 -24.79 -16.32
N PHE A 460 -20.43 -25.13 -15.04
CA PHE A 460 -21.07 -24.28 -14.05
C PHE A 460 -20.40 -22.92 -13.94
N VAL A 461 -19.07 -22.87 -13.80
CA VAL A 461 -18.34 -21.61 -13.67
C VAL A 461 -18.31 -20.83 -14.99
N MET A 462 -18.05 -21.51 -16.11
CA MET A 462 -17.95 -20.84 -17.42
C MET A 462 -19.28 -20.27 -17.91
N LEU A 463 -20.40 -20.95 -17.65
CA LEU A 463 -21.73 -20.50 -18.10
C LEU A 463 -22.35 -19.50 -17.12
N THR A 464 -22.28 -19.79 -15.82
CA THR A 464 -22.96 -18.98 -14.79
C THR A 464 -22.16 -17.73 -14.42
N GLY A 465 -20.83 -17.75 -14.56
CA GLY A 465 -19.95 -16.67 -14.10
C GLY A 465 -19.80 -16.63 -12.58
N LEU A 466 -19.71 -17.81 -11.94
CA LEU A 466 -19.50 -17.91 -10.49
C LEU A 466 -18.05 -17.57 -10.11
N SER A 467 -17.89 -17.03 -8.90
CA SER A 467 -16.60 -16.80 -8.28
C SER A 467 -16.06 -18.03 -7.54
N LEU A 468 -14.76 -18.32 -7.71
CA LEU A 468 -14.03 -19.33 -6.96
C LEU A 468 -13.09 -18.67 -5.93
N PHE A 469 -12.96 -19.28 -4.77
CA PHE A 469 -12.11 -18.76 -3.69
C PHE A 469 -10.88 -19.64 -3.45
N ALA A 470 -10.02 -19.21 -2.52
CA ALA A 470 -8.78 -19.90 -2.17
C ALA A 470 -8.94 -21.41 -1.96
N GLY A 471 -9.93 -21.84 -1.15
CA GLY A 471 -10.15 -23.25 -0.86
C GLY A 471 -10.58 -24.08 -2.07
N ASP A 472 -11.33 -23.49 -3.00
CA ASP A 472 -11.74 -24.20 -4.23
C ASP A 472 -10.52 -24.44 -5.14
N VAL A 473 -9.68 -23.41 -5.29
CA VAL A 473 -8.45 -23.46 -6.10
C VAL A 473 -7.41 -24.42 -5.51
N LEU A 474 -7.28 -24.47 -4.18
CA LEU A 474 -6.42 -25.43 -3.48
C LEU A 474 -6.91 -26.87 -3.68
N ARG A 475 -8.21 -27.14 -3.53
CA ARG A 475 -8.79 -28.47 -3.74
C ARG A 475 -8.61 -28.95 -5.17
N LEU A 476 -8.76 -28.06 -6.14
CA LEU A 476 -8.54 -28.33 -7.56
C LEU A 476 -7.06 -28.58 -7.93
N GLY A 477 -6.12 -28.32 -7.03
CA GLY A 477 -4.68 -28.51 -7.31
C GLY A 477 -4.15 -27.56 -8.37
N TRP A 478 -4.73 -26.36 -8.48
CA TRP A 478 -4.22 -25.32 -9.37
C TRP A 478 -3.01 -24.61 -8.78
N THR A 479 -2.95 -24.51 -7.45
CA THR A 479 -1.76 -24.09 -6.71
C THR A 479 -1.65 -24.82 -5.37
N ASP A 480 -0.44 -24.81 -4.79
CA ASP A 480 -0.08 -25.45 -3.52
C ASP A 480 0.18 -24.43 -2.40
N LEU A 481 0.08 -23.12 -2.68
CA LEU A 481 0.55 -22.06 -1.80
C LEU A 481 -0.61 -21.20 -1.27
N PHE A 482 -0.73 -21.11 0.05
CA PHE A 482 -1.72 -20.29 0.75
C PHE A 482 -1.13 -19.68 2.03
N THR A 483 -1.46 -18.43 2.32
CA THR A 483 -0.98 -17.75 3.52
C THR A 483 -2.01 -16.77 4.10
N THR A 484 -2.01 -16.65 5.43
CA THR A 484 -2.82 -15.68 6.19
C THR A 484 -1.97 -14.59 6.84
N ILE A 485 -0.67 -14.53 6.52
CA ILE A 485 0.27 -13.59 7.13
C ILE A 485 0.04 -12.18 6.55
N PRO A 486 -0.17 -11.15 7.40
CA PRO A 486 -0.28 -9.76 6.93
C PRO A 486 1.05 -9.29 6.34
N ASP A 487 1.01 -8.36 5.38
CA ASP A 487 2.21 -7.76 4.77
C ASP A 487 3.26 -8.77 4.27
N THR A 488 2.81 -9.88 3.67
CA THR A 488 3.71 -10.96 3.23
C THR A 488 4.85 -10.45 2.34
N SER A 489 4.61 -9.46 1.49
CA SER A 489 5.64 -8.87 0.62
C SER A 489 6.76 -8.17 1.39
N TYR A 490 6.47 -7.54 2.54
CA TYR A 490 7.50 -7.01 3.43
C TYR A 490 8.39 -8.12 3.97
N HIS A 491 7.76 -9.19 4.48
CA HIS A 491 8.50 -10.31 5.08
C HIS A 491 9.35 -11.06 4.06
N ILE A 492 8.86 -11.20 2.82
CA ILE A 492 9.65 -11.75 1.71
C ILE A 492 10.87 -10.86 1.43
N LYS A 493 10.66 -9.53 1.38
CA LYS A 493 11.74 -8.58 1.15
C LYS A 493 12.84 -8.71 2.20
N GLU A 494 12.47 -8.57 3.47
CA GLU A 494 13.38 -8.64 4.62
C GLU A 494 14.09 -10.01 4.70
N TRP A 495 13.36 -11.11 4.48
CA TRP A 495 13.93 -12.46 4.44
C TRP A 495 15.04 -12.55 3.40
N PHE A 496 14.77 -12.14 2.17
CA PHE A 496 15.76 -12.20 1.10
C PHE A 496 16.90 -11.20 1.29
N ASP A 497 16.71 -10.09 2.01
CA ASP A 497 17.80 -9.15 2.33
C ASP A 497 18.84 -9.76 3.28
N THR A 498 18.42 -10.67 4.16
CA THR A 498 19.33 -11.44 5.05
C THR A 498 20.02 -12.62 4.38
N THR A 499 19.58 -13.02 3.18
CA THR A 499 20.23 -14.11 2.44
C THR A 499 21.56 -13.66 1.82
N GLU A 500 22.49 -14.59 1.58
CA GLU A 500 23.83 -14.23 1.07
C GLU A 500 24.13 -14.75 -0.34
N HIS A 501 24.31 -16.06 -0.51
CA HIS A 501 24.82 -16.61 -1.76
C HIS A 501 23.77 -16.71 -2.87
N MET A 502 24.24 -16.64 -4.13
CA MET A 502 23.44 -16.79 -5.35
C MET A 502 23.54 -18.19 -5.99
N HIS A 503 24.27 -19.12 -5.36
CA HIS A 503 24.36 -20.49 -5.84
C HIS A 503 22.96 -21.14 -5.81
N ASN A 504 22.63 -21.92 -6.82
CA ASN A 504 21.30 -22.51 -6.99
C ASN A 504 20.85 -23.35 -5.79
N ASP A 505 21.76 -24.07 -5.13
CA ASP A 505 21.42 -24.83 -3.92
C ASP A 505 21.00 -23.91 -2.76
N ALA A 506 21.72 -22.79 -2.59
CA ALA A 506 21.36 -21.78 -1.59
C ALA A 506 20.01 -21.13 -1.93
N VAL A 507 19.76 -20.81 -3.20
CA VAL A 507 18.48 -20.24 -3.65
C VAL A 507 17.33 -21.23 -3.46
N ALA A 508 17.54 -22.50 -3.81
CA ALA A 508 16.56 -23.57 -3.64
C ALA A 508 16.20 -23.76 -2.16
N TRP A 509 17.19 -23.79 -1.27
CA TRP A 509 16.95 -23.88 0.17
C TRP A 509 16.23 -22.65 0.72
N GLN A 510 16.68 -21.44 0.36
CA GLN A 510 16.09 -20.19 0.86
C GLN A 510 14.63 -20.01 0.42
N LEU A 511 14.34 -20.34 -0.84
CA LEU A 511 12.98 -20.29 -1.38
C LEU A 511 12.14 -21.43 -0.80
N GLY A 512 12.66 -22.66 -0.78
CA GLY A 512 11.96 -23.82 -0.21
C GLY A 512 11.59 -23.61 1.26
N HIS A 513 12.52 -23.10 2.08
CA HIS A 513 12.27 -22.80 3.48
C HIS A 513 11.17 -21.74 3.64
N LEU A 514 11.21 -20.65 2.87
CA LEU A 514 10.14 -19.64 2.87
C LEU A 514 8.77 -20.24 2.53
N LEU A 515 8.70 -21.08 1.48
CA LEU A 515 7.45 -21.73 1.07
C LEU A 515 6.94 -22.67 2.15
N GLU A 516 7.80 -23.48 2.75
CA GLU A 516 7.40 -24.43 3.79
C GLU A 516 6.95 -23.76 5.08
N THR A 517 7.60 -22.66 5.48
CA THR A 517 7.27 -21.97 6.73
C THR A 517 5.99 -21.13 6.61
N CYS A 518 5.77 -20.46 5.48
CA CYS A 518 4.72 -19.44 5.37
C CYS A 518 3.55 -19.81 4.45
N PHE A 519 3.79 -20.62 3.42
CA PHE A 519 2.82 -20.84 2.34
C PHE A 519 2.26 -22.27 2.28
N LYS A 520 2.94 -23.25 2.87
CA LYS A 520 2.42 -24.61 3.02
C LYS A 520 1.66 -24.74 4.34
N MET A 521 0.45 -25.23 4.26
CA MET A 521 -0.52 -25.29 5.36
C MET A 521 -0.26 -26.48 6.31
N LYS A 522 0.88 -26.53 7.01
CA LYS A 522 1.26 -27.67 7.89
C LYS A 522 0.66 -27.64 9.30
N GLU A 523 0.63 -26.48 9.96
CA GLU A 523 0.28 -26.40 11.39
C GLU A 523 -1.01 -25.61 11.67
N ALA A 524 -1.08 -24.36 11.20
CA ALA A 524 -2.17 -23.43 11.53
C ALA A 524 -3.28 -23.39 10.45
N HIS A 525 -3.77 -24.56 10.02
CA HIS A 525 -4.80 -24.65 9.00
C HIS A 525 -5.85 -25.72 9.32
N SER A 526 -7.11 -25.45 8.95
CA SER A 526 -8.18 -26.44 8.96
C SER A 526 -9.10 -26.22 7.75
N SER A 527 -9.71 -27.29 7.24
CA SER A 527 -10.64 -27.21 6.10
C SER A 527 -11.92 -26.41 6.39
N ALA A 528 -12.18 -26.06 7.66
CA ALA A 528 -13.28 -25.18 8.03
C ALA A 528 -12.93 -23.69 7.87
N MET A 529 -11.64 -23.35 7.88
CA MET A 529 -11.16 -21.97 7.79
C MET A 529 -10.93 -21.50 6.35
N GLU A 530 -10.73 -22.41 5.40
CA GLU A 530 -10.54 -22.04 4.00
C GLU A 530 -11.86 -21.56 3.38
N ARG A 531 -11.83 -20.37 2.76
CA ARG A 531 -12.99 -19.84 2.03
C ARG A 531 -13.28 -20.68 0.79
N ALA A 532 -14.50 -21.21 0.71
CA ALA A 532 -14.91 -22.15 -0.33
C ALA A 532 -16.33 -21.88 -0.83
N ALA A 533 -16.50 -21.71 -2.15
CA ALA A 533 -17.81 -21.64 -2.77
C ALA A 533 -18.38 -23.05 -3.02
N ILE A 534 -17.51 -24.02 -3.35
CA ILE A 534 -17.90 -25.39 -3.72
C ILE A 534 -17.65 -26.31 -2.51
N THR A 535 -18.52 -26.19 -1.52
CA THR A 535 -18.57 -27.15 -0.41
C THR A 535 -19.06 -28.52 -0.91
N PRO A 536 -18.81 -29.63 -0.19
CA PRO A 536 -19.13 -30.97 -0.68
C PRO A 536 -20.60 -31.16 -1.12
N ILE A 537 -21.54 -30.48 -0.47
CA ILE A 537 -22.96 -30.53 -0.84
C ILE A 537 -23.19 -29.81 -2.18
N ARG A 538 -22.59 -28.63 -2.36
CA ARG A 538 -22.70 -27.88 -3.62
C ARG A 538 -22.01 -28.59 -4.76
N ALA A 539 -20.88 -29.25 -4.51
CA ALA A 539 -20.22 -30.11 -5.50
C ALA A 539 -21.18 -31.17 -6.03
N ARG A 540 -21.97 -31.80 -5.14
CA ARG A 540 -22.96 -32.80 -5.54
C ARG A 540 -24.06 -32.21 -6.42
N TRP A 541 -24.61 -31.06 -6.04
CA TRP A 541 -25.62 -30.37 -6.85
C TRP A 541 -25.11 -29.96 -8.23
N VAL A 542 -23.86 -29.54 -8.31
CA VAL A 542 -23.22 -29.17 -9.59
C VAL A 542 -23.04 -30.38 -10.48
N GLU A 543 -22.58 -31.50 -9.92
CA GLU A 543 -22.48 -32.78 -10.64
C GLU A 543 -23.85 -33.21 -11.20
N ASP A 544 -24.88 -33.22 -10.35
CA ASP A 544 -26.22 -33.69 -10.74
C ASP A 544 -26.86 -32.81 -11.84
N ALA A 545 -26.53 -31.51 -11.89
CA ALA A 545 -27.14 -30.55 -12.83
C ALA A 545 -26.33 -30.34 -14.13
N PHE A 546 -25.00 -30.24 -14.04
CA PHE A 546 -24.14 -29.76 -15.13
C PHE A 546 -23.25 -30.84 -15.74
N ALA A 547 -22.96 -31.94 -15.03
CA ALA A 547 -22.04 -32.95 -15.54
C ALA A 547 -22.61 -33.71 -16.75
N ASP A 548 -21.75 -33.97 -17.74
CA ASP A 548 -22.03 -34.79 -18.93
C ASP A 548 -23.29 -34.40 -19.73
N GLN A 549 -23.69 -33.12 -19.65
CA GLN A 549 -24.83 -32.56 -20.37
C GLN A 549 -24.41 -32.09 -21.78
N PRO A 550 -25.09 -32.51 -22.87
CA PRO A 550 -24.64 -32.22 -24.23
C PRO A 550 -25.00 -30.81 -24.74
N SER A 551 -25.84 -30.05 -24.02
CA SER A 551 -26.23 -28.69 -24.43
C SER A 551 -26.80 -27.86 -23.27
N VAL A 552 -26.76 -26.53 -23.42
CA VAL A 552 -27.38 -25.60 -22.46
C VAL A 552 -28.90 -25.83 -22.34
N ASN A 553 -29.58 -26.17 -23.44
CA ASN A 553 -31.02 -26.49 -23.39
C ASN A 553 -31.33 -27.71 -22.51
N SER A 554 -30.43 -28.70 -22.52
CA SER A 554 -30.53 -29.88 -21.66
C SER A 554 -30.34 -29.48 -20.19
N ILE A 555 -29.31 -28.68 -19.90
CA ILE A 555 -29.05 -28.15 -18.55
C ILE A 555 -30.28 -27.38 -18.03
N MET A 556 -30.84 -26.48 -18.83
CA MET A 556 -32.03 -25.70 -18.43
C MET A 556 -33.23 -26.59 -18.14
N LYS A 557 -33.46 -27.63 -18.95
CA LYS A 557 -34.55 -28.59 -18.70
C LYS A 557 -34.32 -29.35 -17.39
N THR A 558 -33.11 -29.83 -17.15
CA THR A 558 -32.73 -30.51 -15.90
C THR A 558 -32.93 -29.60 -14.69
N LEU A 559 -32.49 -28.33 -14.77
CA LEU A 559 -32.71 -27.36 -13.70
C LEU A 559 -34.20 -27.11 -13.45
N SER A 560 -35.03 -26.96 -14.50
CA SER A 560 -36.49 -26.83 -14.35
C SER A 560 -37.14 -28.06 -13.71
N GLU A 561 -36.63 -29.26 -13.98
CA GLU A 561 -37.11 -30.49 -13.31
C GLU A 561 -36.70 -30.52 -11.83
N ILE A 562 -35.50 -30.02 -11.49
CA ILE A 562 -35.01 -29.92 -10.10
C ILE A 562 -35.82 -28.90 -9.28
N GLU A 563 -36.17 -27.75 -9.86
CA GLU A 563 -36.94 -26.69 -9.17
C GLU A 563 -38.35 -27.13 -8.74
N VAL A 564 -38.91 -28.17 -9.36
CA VAL A 564 -40.26 -28.70 -9.07
C VAL A 564 -40.24 -29.77 -7.96
N LEU A 565 -39.06 -30.20 -7.50
CA LEU A 565 -38.95 -31.21 -6.46
C LEU A 565 -39.58 -30.73 -5.14
N PRO A 566 -40.34 -31.59 -4.42
CA PRO A 566 -40.92 -31.25 -3.13
C PRO A 566 -39.83 -31.08 -2.06
N LEU A 567 -40.14 -30.32 -1.01
CA LEU A 567 -39.27 -30.13 0.16
C LEU A 567 -39.36 -31.30 1.17
N ASP A 568 -40.29 -32.23 0.95
CA ASP A 568 -40.70 -33.28 1.89
C ASP A 568 -39.86 -34.56 1.79
#